data_AF-A0A2V6H5Y7-F1
#
_entry.id   AF-A0A2V6H5Y7-F1
#
_cell.length_a   1.000
_cell.length_b   1.000
_cell.length_c   1.000
_cell.angle_alpha   90.00
_cell.angle_beta   90.00
_cell.angle_gamma   90.00
#
_symmetry.space_group_name_H-M   'P 1'
#
loop_
_entity.id
_entity.type
_entity.pdbx_description
1 polymer ?
#
loop_
_entity_poly.entity_id
_entity_poly.type
_entity_poly.pdbx_seq_one_letter_code
_entity_poly.pdbx_strand_id
1 'polypeptide(L)' 'MKSDKSPQDFPYKTYLNILHGPLELIDVQKLANACTDKWYNQTLCQVNDSVVRLAVVQGEYHWHEHKEIDEF' A
#
# COMPACT_ATOMS: atom_id res chain seq x y z
N MET A 1 8.43 -7.00 -26.87
CA MET A 1 8.52 -7.86 -25.67
C MET A 1 7.19 -7.78 -24.95
N LYS A 2 6.40 -8.86 -24.94
CA LYS A 2 5.16 -8.91 -24.15
C LYS A 2 5.55 -9.33 -22.74
N SER A 3 5.23 -8.51 -21.74
CA SER A 3 5.41 -8.89 -20.34
C SER A 3 4.25 -9.80 -19.94
N ASP A 4 4.46 -11.11 -19.97
CA ASP A 4 3.49 -12.14 -19.57
C ASP A 4 3.32 -12.24 -18.04
N LYS A 5 3.40 -11.13 -17.30
CA LYS A 5 3.21 -11.12 -15.84
C LYS A 5 1.89 -10.49 -15.48
N SER A 6 1.04 -11.25 -14.81
CA SER A 6 -0.18 -10.76 -14.19
C SER A 6 0.16 -10.01 -12.88
N PRO A 7 -0.69 -9.07 -12.40
CA PRO A 7 -0.47 -8.37 -11.13
C PRO A 7 -0.29 -9.29 -9.90
N GLN A 8 -0.73 -10.55 -10.01
CA GLN A 8 -0.58 -11.58 -8.98
C GLN A 8 0.82 -12.22 -8.94
N ASP A 9 1.66 -11.98 -9.96
CA ASP A 9 3.01 -12.56 -10.07
C ASP A 9 4.10 -11.73 -9.40
N PHE A 10 3.72 -10.64 -8.72
CA PHE A 10 4.67 -9.74 -8.06
C PHE A 10 4.73 -10.00 -6.55
N PRO A 11 5.93 -9.96 -5.94
CA PRO A 11 6.13 -10.29 -4.53
C PRO A 11 5.76 -9.13 -3.60
N TYR A 12 4.63 -8.45 -3.84
CA TYR A 12 4.18 -7.32 -3.03
C TYR A 12 3.34 -7.81 -1.85
N LYS A 13 3.57 -7.26 -0.67
CA LYS A 13 2.70 -7.49 0.48
C LYS A 13 1.70 -6.37 0.63
N THR A 14 0.45 -6.65 0.27
CA THR A 14 -0.66 -5.70 0.39
C THR A 14 -1.64 -6.16 1.45
N TYR A 15 -1.90 -5.31 2.43
CA TYR A 15 -2.80 -5.53 3.55
C TYR A 15 -3.92 -4.48 3.51
N LEU A 16 -5.15 -4.96 3.30
CA LEU A 16 -6.33 -4.09 3.11
C LEU A 16 -7.18 -3.93 4.38
N ASN A 17 -6.77 -4.53 5.50
CA ASN A 17 -7.41 -4.33 6.79
C ASN A 17 -7.09 -2.92 7.33
N ILE A 18 -8.05 -2.33 8.05
CA ILE A 18 -7.86 -1.07 8.77
C ILE A 18 -7.07 -1.34 10.05
N LEU A 19 -5.96 -0.62 10.28
CA LEU A 19 -5.15 -0.76 11.50
C LEU A 19 -5.57 0.15 12.63
N HIS A 20 -6.07 1.34 12.31
CA HIS A 20 -6.32 2.40 13.28
C HIS A 20 -7.75 2.91 13.21
N GLY A 21 -8.35 3.06 14.38
CA GLY A 21 -9.67 3.66 14.56
C GLY A 21 -9.65 5.19 14.55
N PRO A 22 -10.82 5.84 14.61
CA PRO A 22 -10.92 7.30 14.72
C PRO A 22 -10.17 7.83 15.95
N LEU A 23 -9.46 8.95 15.79
CA LEU A 23 -8.68 9.65 16.83
C LEU A 23 -7.50 8.87 17.43
N GLU A 24 -7.13 7.73 16.87
CA GLU A 24 -5.91 7.03 17.26
C GLU A 24 -4.66 7.69 16.66
N LEU A 25 -3.58 7.75 17.44
CA LEU A 25 -2.31 8.27 16.97
C LEU A 25 -1.61 7.25 16.08
N ILE A 26 -1.30 7.64 14.85
CA ILE A 26 -0.58 6.81 13.89
C ILE A 26 0.89 7.23 13.86
N ASP A 27 1.76 6.38 14.42
CA ASP A 27 3.22 6.57 14.30
C ASP A 27 3.73 5.92 13.00
N VAL A 28 3.70 6.71 11.93
CA VAL A 28 4.09 6.26 10.59
C VAL A 28 5.56 5.85 10.52
N GLN A 29 6.44 6.54 11.24
CA GLN A 29 7.88 6.23 11.21
C GLN A 29 8.17 4.89 11.88
N LYS A 30 7.50 4.59 13.00
CA LYS A 30 7.61 3.28 13.66
C LYS A 30 7.15 2.14 12.76
N LEU A 31 6.05 2.31 12.03
CA LEU A 31 5.56 1.32 11.06
C LEU A 31 6.56 1.12 9.92
N ALA A 32 7.11 2.19 9.36
CA ALA A 32 8.11 2.12 8.30
C ALA A 32 9.38 1.39 8.76
N ASN A 33 9.87 1.69 9.97
CA ASN A 33 11.07 1.06 10.54
C ASN A 33 10.87 -0.43 10.86
N ALA A 34 9.64 -0.85 11.16
CA ALA A 34 9.30 -2.24 11.45
C ALA A 34 9.11 -3.10 10.18
N CYS A 35 8.95 -2.46 9.02
CA CYS A 35 8.75 -3.17 7.76
C CYS A 35 10.03 -3.87 7.30
N THR A 36 9.97 -5.20 7.15
CA THR A 36 11.08 -6.01 6.63
C THR A 36 10.94 -6.33 5.14
N ASP A 37 9.80 -5.99 4.55
CA ASP A 37 9.48 -6.30 3.16
C ASP A 37 9.93 -5.17 2.23
N LYS A 38 10.41 -5.53 1.03
CA LYS A 38 10.84 -4.56 0.01
C LYS A 38 9.67 -3.81 -0.63
N TRP A 39 8.48 -4.40 -0.59
CA TRP A 39 7.26 -3.84 -1.11
C TRP A 39 6.12 -4.17 -0.17
N TYR A 40 5.71 -3.17 0.58
CA TYR A 40 4.67 -3.27 1.60
C TYR A 40 3.66 -2.15 1.39
N ASN A 41 2.38 -2.48 1.37
CA ASN A 41 1.28 -1.53 1.27
C ASN A 41 0.23 -1.89 2.33
N GLN A 42 -0.07 -0.98 3.25
CA GLN A 42 -0.95 -1.21 4.38
C GLN A 42 -1.99 -0.12 4.48
N THR A 43 -3.25 -0.52 4.59
CA THR A 43 -4.33 0.41 4.96
C THR A 43 -4.18 0.82 6.42
N LEU A 44 -4.02 2.12 6.67
CA LEU A 44 -3.85 2.67 8.01
C LEU A 44 -5.19 2.96 8.65
N CYS A 45 -6.01 3.79 7.99
CA CYS A 45 -7.32 4.21 8.46
C CYS A 45 -8.27 4.47 7.28
N GLN A 46 -9.56 4.52 7.60
CA GLN A 46 -10.62 4.93 6.67
C GLN A 46 -11.05 6.36 6.97
N VAL A 47 -11.23 7.16 5.92
CA VAL A 47 -11.75 8.53 5.97
C VAL A 47 -12.91 8.62 4.99
N ASN A 48 -14.14 8.64 5.51
CA ASN A 48 -15.36 8.50 4.71
C ASN A 48 -15.28 7.26 3.80
N ASP A 49 -15.40 7.44 2.48
CA ASP A 49 -15.35 6.36 1.49
C ASP A 49 -13.94 6.11 0.95
N SER A 50 -12.92 6.80 1.49
CA SER A 50 -11.52 6.69 1.09
C SER A 50 -10.67 6.05 2.19
N VAL A 51 -9.46 5.62 1.83
CA VAL A 51 -8.49 5.06 2.78
C VAL A 51 -7.15 5.77 2.65
N VAL A 52 -6.46 5.91 3.78
CA VAL A 52 -5.06 6.33 3.82
C VAL A 52 -4.20 5.08 3.94
N ARG A 53 -3.21 4.93 3.05
CA ARG A 53 -2.29 3.79 3.05
C ARG A 53 -0.85 4.24 3.26
N LEU A 54 -0.07 3.40 3.94
CA LEU A 54 1.39 3.51 3.99
C LEU A 54 1.99 2.51 3.01
N ALA A 55 2.86 3.00 2.14
CA ALA A 55 3.72 2.16 1.32
C ALA A 55 5.19 2.28 1.77
N VAL A 56 5.85 1.15 2.00
CA VAL A 56 7.31 1.06 2.14
C VAL A 56 7.84 0.36 0.90
N VAL A 57 8.71 1.07 0.18
CA VAL A 57 9.04 0.75 -1.22
C VAL A 57 10.54 0.72 -1.41
N GLN A 58 11.04 -0.37 -1.98
CA GLN A 58 12.42 -0.55 -2.38
C GLN A 58 12.50 -1.29 -3.72
N GLY A 59 13.06 -0.62 -4.73
CA GLY A 59 13.27 -1.19 -6.07
C GLY A 59 12.19 -0.78 -7.05
N GLU A 60 11.79 -1.69 -7.93
CA GLU A 60 10.91 -1.40 -9.07
C GLU A 60 9.46 -1.81 -8.81
N TYR A 61 8.53 -0.97 -9.29
CA TYR A 61 7.12 -1.30 -9.38
C TYR A 61 6.71 -1.54 -10.83
N HIS A 62 5.67 -2.32 -11.02
CA HIS A 62 5.06 -2.43 -12.34
C HIS A 62 4.26 -1.16 -12.68
N TRP A 63 4.25 -0.83 -13.96
CA TRP A 63 3.34 0.19 -14.47
C TRP A 63 1.89 -0.29 -14.28
N HIS A 64 1.06 0.59 -13.71
CA HIS A 64 -0.35 0.36 -13.48
C HIS A 64 -1.13 1.66 -13.65
N GLU A 65 -2.44 1.53 -13.80
CA GLU A 65 -3.38 2.65 -13.94
C GLU A 65 -4.63 2.41 -13.08
N HIS A 66 -5.28 3.50 -12.68
CA HIS A 66 -6.63 3.49 -12.11
C HIS A 66 -7.55 4.23 -13.07
N LYS A 67 -8.66 3.61 -13.47
CA LYS A 67 -9.57 4.17 -14.49
C LYS A 67 -10.68 5.05 -13.92
N GLU A 68 -11.13 4.70 -12.72
CA GLU A 68 -12.35 5.24 -12.12
C GLU A 68 -12.07 6.23 -10.99
N ILE A 69 -10.86 6.17 -10.42
CA ILE A 69 -10.46 6.94 -9.25
C ILE A 69 -9.06 7.50 -9.43
N ASP A 70 -8.85 8.70 -8.89
CA ASP A 70 -7.51 9.24 -8.69
C ASP A 70 -6.87 8.59 -7.45
N GLU A 71 -5.56 8.34 -7.52
CA GLU A 71 -4.75 7.90 -6.37
C GLU A 71 -3.66 8.95 -6.13
N PHE A 72 -3.50 9.36 -4.86
CA PHE A 72 -2.57 10.38 -4.40
C PHE A 72 -1.65 9.84 -3.30
#